data_AF-A0A2U3KE94-F1
#
_entry.id   AF-A0A2U3KE94-F1
#
_cell.length_a   1.000
_cell.length_b   1.000
_cell.length_c   1.000
_cell.angle_alpha   90.00
_cell.angle_beta   90.00
_cell.angle_gamma   90.00
#
_symmetry.space_group_name_H-M   'P 1'
#
loop_
_entity.id
_entity.type
_entity.pdbx_description
1 polymer ?
#
loop_
_entity_poly.entity_id
_entity_poly.type
_entity_poly.pdbx_seq_one_letter_code
_entity_poly.pdbx_strand_id
1 'polypeptide(L)'
;MLPEEFRPATFEEEETADLRRAFVRQAIRLTLAFALLVTFVFLALSWSGAAVRFGASRVGDRGAPTWSITGTVRNAVTHEPVPWARIDDDPAGQPPFFHADADQVGNYELLTLSESHRIIVSAPGYRPYTVRVGRVWFLWMPRGGERQDVALSPE
;
A
#
# COMPACT_ATOMS: atom_id res chain seq x y z
N MET A 1 7.23 -11.33 -84.55
CA MET A 1 7.72 -10.90 -83.23
C MET A 1 6.90 -11.65 -82.20
N LEU A 2 7.42 -12.76 -81.66
CA LEU A 2 6.76 -13.48 -80.57
C LEU A 2 6.99 -12.69 -79.27
N PRO A 3 5.99 -12.60 -78.38
CA PRO A 3 6.12 -11.86 -77.13
C PRO A 3 7.21 -12.49 -76.26
N GLU A 4 8.04 -11.65 -75.62
CA GLU A 4 9.16 -12.04 -74.73
C GLU A 4 8.72 -12.81 -73.46
N GLU A 5 7.46 -13.19 -73.32
CA GLU A 5 6.89 -13.81 -72.11
C GLU A 5 7.37 -15.26 -71.85
N PHE A 6 8.08 -15.90 -72.77
CA PHE A 6 8.56 -17.28 -72.63
C PHE A 6 10.08 -17.42 -72.76
N ARG A 7 10.85 -16.55 -72.09
CA ARG A 7 12.28 -16.81 -71.88
C ARG A 7 12.44 -17.74 -70.66
N PRO A 8 12.98 -18.96 -70.80
CA PRO A 8 13.23 -19.82 -69.65
C PRO A 8 14.22 -19.11 -68.74
N ALA A 9 13.87 -18.99 -67.46
CA ALA A 9 14.76 -18.43 -66.46
C ALA A 9 16.09 -19.21 -66.49
N THR A 10 17.20 -18.49 -66.51
CA THR A 10 18.51 -19.14 -66.46
C THR A 10 18.69 -19.79 -65.08
N PHE A 11 19.41 -20.91 -65.03
CA PHE A 11 19.62 -21.66 -63.78
C PHE A 11 20.10 -20.77 -62.62
N GLU A 12 20.96 -19.78 -62.90
CA GLU A 12 21.40 -18.81 -61.89
C GLU A 12 20.30 -17.82 -61.44
N GLU A 13 19.37 -17.44 -62.31
CA GLU A 13 18.20 -16.60 -61.94
C GLU A 13 17.23 -17.37 -61.03
N GLU A 14 17.03 -18.67 -61.27
CA GLU A 14 16.21 -19.53 -60.40
C GLU A 14 16.89 -19.77 -59.05
N GLU A 15 18.19 -20.07 -59.05
CA GLU A 15 18.97 -20.29 -57.82
C GLU A 15 19.03 -19.03 -56.94
N THR A 16 19.24 -17.86 -57.54
CA THR A 16 19.22 -16.58 -56.81
C THR A 16 17.84 -16.22 -56.28
N ALA A 17 16.75 -16.56 -56.99
CA ALA A 17 15.39 -16.36 -56.52
C ALA A 17 15.04 -17.26 -55.32
N ASP A 18 15.48 -18.53 -55.34
CA ASP A 18 15.25 -19.47 -54.24
C ASP A 18 16.11 -19.16 -53.02
N LEU A 19 17.36 -18.74 -53.21
CA LEU A 19 18.19 -18.21 -52.14
C LEU A 19 17.56 -16.97 -51.50
N ARG A 20 17.03 -16.02 -52.29
CA ARG A 20 16.30 -14.84 -51.77
C ARG A 20 15.07 -15.25 -50.96
N ARG A 21 14.27 -16.22 -51.43
CA ARG A 21 13.09 -16.72 -50.70
C ARG A 21 13.49 -17.40 -49.38
N ALA A 22 14.56 -18.18 -49.38
CA ALA A 22 15.09 -18.82 -48.18
C ALA A 22 15.59 -17.78 -47.17
N PHE A 23 16.36 -16.79 -47.64
CA PHE A 23 16.84 -15.67 -46.83
C PHE A 23 15.68 -14.85 -46.24
N VAL A 24 14.66 -14.54 -47.03
CA VAL A 24 13.48 -13.78 -46.56
C VAL A 24 12.72 -14.57 -45.50
N ARG A 25 12.49 -15.88 -45.67
CA ARG A 25 11.84 -16.71 -44.65
C ARG A 25 12.66 -16.78 -43.36
N GLN A 26 13.98 -16.90 -43.48
CA GLN A 26 14.87 -16.95 -42.32
C GLN A 26 14.96 -15.60 -41.61
N ALA A 27 15.01 -14.49 -42.35
CA ALA A 27 14.95 -13.14 -41.82
C ALA A 27 13.63 -12.90 -41.07
N ILE A 28 12.48 -13.27 -41.66
CA ILE A 28 11.17 -13.15 -41.00
C ILE A 28 11.13 -13.96 -39.69
N ARG A 29 11.64 -15.19 -39.68
CA ARG A 29 11.70 -16.01 -38.47
C ARG A 29 12.56 -15.35 -37.38
N LEU A 30 13.71 -14.81 -37.75
CA LEU A 30 14.60 -14.11 -36.81
C LEU A 30 13.96 -12.83 -36.28
N THR A 31 13.29 -12.05 -37.12
CA THR A 31 12.58 -10.84 -36.69
C THR A 31 11.44 -11.18 -35.73
N LEU A 32 10.66 -12.24 -36.01
CA LEU A 32 9.61 -12.71 -35.11
C LEU A 32 10.17 -13.20 -33.77
N ALA A 33 11.25 -13.99 -33.80
CA ALA A 33 11.91 -14.45 -32.58
C ALA A 33 12.45 -13.28 -31.75
N PHE A 34 13.07 -12.30 -32.39
CA PHE A 34 13.58 -11.10 -31.73
C PHE A 34 12.44 -10.26 -31.12
N ALA A 35 11.36 -10.01 -31.88
CA ALA A 35 10.21 -9.27 -31.39
C ALA A 35 9.57 -9.97 -30.18
N LEU A 36 9.42 -11.30 -30.24
CA LEU A 36 8.87 -12.09 -29.13
C LEU A 36 9.74 -12.00 -27.88
N LEU A 37 11.08 -12.04 -28.05
CA LEU A 37 12.03 -11.89 -26.95
C LEU A 37 11.94 -10.49 -26.33
N VAL A 38 11.87 -9.43 -27.14
CA VAL A 38 11.71 -8.05 -26.66
C VAL A 38 10.39 -7.87 -25.91
N THR A 39 9.28 -8.39 -26.44
CA THR A 39 7.98 -8.34 -25.76
C THR A 39 8.02 -9.09 -24.44
N PHE A 40 8.66 -10.26 -24.39
CA PHE A 40 8.80 -11.04 -23.16
C PHE A 40 9.61 -10.29 -22.10
N VAL A 41 10.74 -9.68 -22.47
CA VAL A 41 11.54 -8.85 -21.56
C VAL A 41 10.74 -7.65 -21.06
N PHE A 42 10.05 -6.94 -21.95
CA PHE A 42 9.21 -5.79 -21.56
C PHE A 42 8.10 -6.22 -20.61
N LEU A 43 7.46 -7.37 -20.86
CA LEU A 43 6.44 -7.92 -19.98
C LEU A 43 7.01 -8.26 -18.61
N ALA A 44 8.17 -8.92 -18.54
CA ALA A 44 8.84 -9.27 -17.28
C ALA A 44 9.22 -8.02 -16.46
N LEU A 45 9.76 -6.99 -17.13
CA LEU A 45 10.07 -5.71 -16.49
C LEU A 45 8.81 -4.97 -16.04
N SER A 46 7.72 -5.00 -16.83
CA SER A 46 6.44 -4.38 -16.46
C SER A 46 5.80 -5.05 -15.23
N TRP A 47 5.90 -6.38 -15.13
CA TRP A 47 5.45 -7.15 -13.97
C TRP A 47 6.27 -6.82 -12.72
N SER A 48 7.59 -6.70 -12.88
CA SER A 48 8.50 -6.32 -11.80
C SER A 48 8.24 -4.89 -11.32
N GLY A 49 8.02 -3.96 -12.25
CA GLY A 49 7.64 -2.58 -11.93
C GLY A 49 6.27 -2.49 -11.25
N ALA A 50 5.30 -3.30 -11.66
CA ALA A 50 4.00 -3.40 -10.98
C ALA A 50 4.17 -3.89 -9.53
N ALA A 51 4.98 -4.91 -9.29
CA ALA A 51 5.29 -5.40 -7.94
C ALA A 51 5.93 -4.31 -7.05
N VAL A 52 6.86 -3.52 -7.60
CA VAL A 52 7.46 -2.37 -6.88
C VAL A 52 6.42 -1.29 -6.57
N ARG A 53 5.51 -0.98 -7.50
CA ARG A 53 4.41 -0.02 -7.28
C ARG A 53 3.42 -0.50 -6.22
N PHE A 54 3.13 -1.81 -6.16
CA PHE A 54 2.35 -2.40 -5.07
C PHE A 54 3.06 -2.31 -3.71
N GLY A 55 4.39 -2.41 -3.69
CA GLY A 55 5.18 -2.16 -2.47
C GLY A 55 5.14 -0.70 -2.04
N ALA A 56 5.35 0.24 -2.96
CA ALA A 56 5.43 1.67 -2.69
C ALA A 56 4.10 2.29 -2.23
N SER A 57 2.97 1.87 -2.82
CA SER A 57 1.63 2.32 -2.40
C SER A 57 1.34 1.96 -0.94
N ARG A 58 1.77 0.78 -0.47
CA ARG A 58 1.64 0.38 0.94
C ARG A 58 2.52 1.20 1.89
N VAL A 59 3.61 1.79 1.41
CA VAL A 59 4.44 2.68 2.22
C VAL A 59 3.80 4.07 2.35
N GLY A 60 3.12 4.55 1.30
CA GLY A 60 2.41 5.83 1.31
C GLY A 60 1.21 5.87 2.27
N ASP A 61 0.55 4.73 2.50
CA ASP A 61 -0.59 4.63 3.42
C ASP A 61 -0.19 4.43 4.91
N ARG A 62 1.10 4.25 5.21
CA ARG A 62 1.61 4.16 6.59
C ARG A 62 1.56 5.54 7.25
N GLY A 63 0.39 5.91 7.74
CA GLY A 63 0.17 7.20 8.37
C GLY A 63 -1.25 7.74 8.21
N ALA A 64 -2.06 7.15 7.33
CA ALA A 64 -3.46 7.51 7.23
C ALA A 64 -4.23 6.97 8.46
N PRO A 65 -4.85 7.84 9.27
CA PRO A 65 -5.62 7.41 10.41
C PRO A 65 -6.88 6.69 9.91
N THR A 66 -7.02 5.42 10.28
CA THR A 66 -8.03 4.49 9.75
C THR A 66 -8.78 3.76 10.85
N TRP A 67 -8.42 3.99 12.11
CA TRP A 67 -8.97 3.37 13.29
C TRP A 67 -9.56 4.42 14.22
N SER A 68 -10.86 4.31 14.54
CA SER A 68 -11.53 5.22 15.49
C SER A 68 -11.59 4.59 16.87
N ILE A 69 -11.04 5.27 17.87
CA ILE A 69 -11.11 4.88 19.29
C ILE A 69 -12.11 5.79 19.96
N THR A 70 -13.16 5.22 20.52
CA THR A 70 -14.19 5.95 21.27
C THR A 70 -14.18 5.54 22.72
N GLY A 71 -14.50 6.45 23.64
CA GLY A 71 -14.45 6.11 25.05
C GLY A 71 -14.89 7.22 25.97
N THR A 72 -14.92 6.90 27.26
CA THR A 72 -15.16 7.88 28.33
C THR A 72 -14.03 7.88 29.33
N VAL A 73 -13.58 9.07 29.71
CA VAL A 73 -12.58 9.28 30.77
C VAL A 73 -13.30 9.62 32.07
N ARG A 74 -13.02 8.85 33.11
CA ARG A 74 -13.66 8.98 34.43
C ARG A 74 -12.63 8.97 35.54
N ASN A 75 -12.97 9.58 36.66
CA ASN A 75 -12.18 9.47 37.88
C ASN A 75 -12.31 8.05 38.45
N ALA A 76 -11.20 7.40 38.78
CA ALA A 76 -11.18 6.04 39.30
C ALA A 76 -11.79 5.90 40.70
N VAL A 77 -11.86 6.99 41.48
CA VAL A 77 -12.38 7.04 42.84
C VAL A 77 -13.85 7.49 42.86
N THR A 78 -14.17 8.61 42.21
CA THR A 78 -15.52 9.19 42.25
C THR A 78 -16.43 8.69 41.14
N HIS A 79 -15.88 8.04 40.11
CA HIS A 79 -16.57 7.65 38.88
C HIS A 79 -17.18 8.80 38.07
N GLU A 80 -16.90 10.05 38.48
CA GLU A 80 -17.31 11.26 37.77
C GLU A 80 -16.54 11.39 36.45
N PRO A 81 -17.16 11.96 35.41
CA PRO A 81 -16.48 12.24 34.15
C PRO A 81 -15.34 13.24 34.35
N VAL A 82 -14.22 13.01 33.67
CA VAL A 82 -13.09 13.94 33.65
C VAL A 82 -13.16 14.74 32.36
N PRO A 83 -13.62 16.00 32.41
CA PRO A 83 -13.72 16.82 31.21
C PRO A 83 -12.33 17.26 30.74
N TRP A 84 -12.19 17.47 29.43
CA TRP A 84 -10.97 18.02 28.82
C TRP A 84 -9.71 17.20 29.12
N ALA A 85 -9.87 15.90 29.38
CA ALA A 85 -8.75 14.98 29.42
C ALA A 85 -8.09 14.92 28.03
N ARG A 86 -6.76 14.97 28.01
CA ARG A 86 -5.95 14.90 26.81
C ARG A 86 -5.62 13.46 26.49
N ILE A 87 -5.83 13.06 25.24
CA ILE A 87 -5.48 11.74 24.71
C ILE A 87 -4.44 11.93 23.61
N ASP A 88 -3.21 11.53 23.90
CA ASP A 88 -2.08 11.63 22.97
C ASP A 88 -1.57 10.24 22.61
N ASP A 89 -1.09 10.05 21.39
CA ASP A 89 -0.29 8.86 21.04
C ASP A 89 1.08 8.90 21.77
N ASP A 90 1.65 7.74 22.10
CA ASP A 90 2.90 7.63 22.87
C ASP A 90 4.08 8.26 22.09
N PRO A 91 4.68 9.36 22.60
CA PRO A 91 5.79 10.02 21.93
C PRO A 91 7.05 9.17 21.80
N ALA A 92 7.16 8.09 22.58
CA ALA A 92 8.27 7.14 22.48
C ALA A 92 8.06 6.10 21.36
N GLY A 93 6.84 5.95 20.85
CA GLY A 93 6.57 5.16 19.65
C GLY A 93 7.01 5.93 18.40
N GLN A 94 7.48 5.23 17.37
CA GLN A 94 7.54 5.78 16.02
C GLN A 94 6.18 5.63 15.32
N PRO A 95 5.20 6.54 15.52
CA PRO A 95 4.23 6.86 14.47
C PRO A 95 3.99 8.38 14.33
N PRO A 96 3.19 8.84 13.34
CA PRO A 96 2.60 10.18 13.37
C PRO A 96 1.83 10.42 14.68
N PHE A 97 1.94 11.62 15.23
CA PHE A 97 1.26 12.03 16.46
C PHE A 97 -0.22 12.31 16.21
N PHE A 98 -1.09 11.47 16.77
CA PHE A 98 -2.53 11.73 16.85
C PHE A 98 -2.90 12.25 18.24
N HIS A 99 -3.90 13.12 18.26
CA HIS A 99 -4.34 13.82 19.46
C HIS A 99 -5.85 14.01 19.43
N ALA A 100 -6.48 13.85 20.59
CA ALA A 100 -7.87 14.20 20.83
C ALA A 100 -8.04 14.70 22.27
N ASP A 101 -9.03 15.56 22.48
CA ASP A 101 -9.46 15.99 23.80
C ASP A 101 -10.85 15.41 24.12
N ALA A 102 -11.07 15.09 25.39
CA ALA A 102 -12.38 14.69 25.88
C ALA A 102 -13.33 15.90 25.99
N ASP A 103 -14.62 15.67 25.75
CA ASP A 103 -15.67 16.68 25.87
C ASP A 103 -15.98 17.04 27.34
N GLN A 104 -16.97 17.91 27.56
CA GLN A 104 -17.42 18.33 28.88
C GLN A 104 -17.94 17.18 29.76
N VAL A 105 -18.34 16.05 29.16
CA VAL A 105 -18.87 14.86 29.82
C VAL A 105 -17.82 13.73 29.83
N GLY A 106 -16.57 14.02 29.44
CA GLY A 106 -15.46 13.08 29.42
C GLY A 106 -15.48 12.09 28.25
N ASN A 107 -16.36 12.24 27.25
CA ASN A 107 -16.32 11.39 26.06
C ASN A 107 -15.22 11.84 25.10
N TYR A 108 -14.58 10.91 24.42
CA TYR A 108 -13.58 11.22 23.40
C TYR A 108 -13.72 10.33 22.16
N GLU A 109 -13.27 10.85 21.03
CA GLU A 109 -13.07 10.11 19.79
C GLU A 109 -11.68 10.45 19.23
N LEU A 110 -10.82 9.44 19.13
CA LEU A 110 -9.46 9.56 18.58
C LEU A 110 -9.36 8.75 17.29
N LEU A 111 -9.03 9.42 16.19
CA LEU A 111 -8.74 8.75 14.92
C LEU A 111 -7.23 8.53 14.78
N THR A 112 -6.79 7.28 14.77
CA THR A 112 -5.37 6.87 14.78
C THR A 112 -5.11 5.68 13.82
N LEU A 113 -3.92 5.09 13.89
CA LEU A 113 -3.50 3.91 13.14
C LEU A 113 -4.17 2.64 13.67
N SER A 114 -4.37 1.69 12.76
CA SER A 114 -4.88 0.36 13.11
C SER A 114 -3.83 -0.56 13.76
N GLU A 115 -2.54 -0.22 13.66
CA GLU A 115 -1.45 -0.97 14.28
C GLU A 115 -1.46 -0.83 15.80
N SER A 116 -1.03 -1.87 16.53
CA SER A 116 -1.00 -1.82 18.00
C SER A 116 0.04 -0.81 18.50
N HIS A 117 -0.43 0.24 19.17
CA HIS A 117 0.39 1.30 19.77
C HIS A 117 -0.13 1.64 21.18
N ARG A 118 0.51 2.61 21.82
CA ARG A 118 0.14 3.06 23.17
C ARG A 118 -0.38 4.49 23.08
N ILE A 119 -1.47 4.77 23.78
CA ILE A 119 -1.97 6.13 23.99
C ILE A 119 -1.78 6.50 25.46
N ILE A 120 -1.54 7.78 25.71
CA ILE A 120 -1.39 8.37 27.03
C ILE A 120 -2.61 9.27 27.25
N VAL A 121 -3.38 8.94 28.28
CA VAL A 121 -4.51 9.75 28.73
C VAL A 121 -4.05 10.54 29.95
N SER A 122 -4.17 11.87 29.90
CA SER A 122 -3.72 12.76 30.96
C SER A 122 -4.75 13.86 31.23
N ALA A 123 -4.85 14.28 32.48
CA ALA A 123 -5.69 15.41 32.88
C ALA A 123 -5.04 16.13 34.06
N PRO A 124 -5.25 17.46 34.22
CA PRO A 124 -4.71 18.19 35.36
C PRO A 124 -5.19 17.61 36.70
N GLY A 125 -4.26 17.32 37.62
CA GLY A 125 -4.57 16.72 38.92
C GLY A 125 -4.77 15.19 38.90
N TYR A 126 -4.49 14.54 37.77
CA TYR A 126 -4.55 13.08 37.62
C TYR A 126 -3.22 12.52 37.14
N ARG A 127 -2.90 11.31 37.58
CA ARG A 127 -1.75 10.56 37.09
C ARG A 127 -2.02 10.12 35.65
N PRO A 128 -1.07 10.34 34.71
CA PRO A 128 -1.21 9.85 33.34
C PRO A 128 -1.39 8.33 33.30
N TYR A 129 -2.28 7.88 32.43
CA TYR A 129 -2.57 6.47 32.24
C TYR A 129 -2.24 6.04 30.81
N THR A 130 -1.47 4.97 30.66
CA THR A 130 -1.07 4.45 29.35
C THR A 130 -1.90 3.23 29.00
N VAL A 131 -2.55 3.26 27.84
CA VAL A 131 -3.36 2.16 27.32
C VAL A 131 -2.79 1.68 25.99
N ARG A 132 -2.76 0.36 25.79
CA ARG A 132 -2.45 -0.21 24.49
C ARG A 132 -3.74 -0.32 23.68
N VAL A 133 -3.75 0.27 22.50
CA VAL A 133 -4.89 0.32 21.58
C VAL A 133 -4.49 -0.16 20.20
N GLY A 134 -5.47 -0.36 19.32
CA GLY A 134 -5.24 -0.85 17.98
C GLY A 134 -5.12 -2.37 17.92
N ARG A 135 -5.05 -2.92 16.71
CA ARG A 135 -5.15 -4.36 16.49
C ARG A 135 -3.79 -5.01 16.40
N VAL A 136 -3.77 -6.32 16.66
CA VAL A 136 -2.60 -7.15 16.40
C VAL A 136 -2.41 -7.28 14.88
N TRP A 137 -1.16 -7.16 14.44
CA TRP A 137 -0.69 -6.98 13.05
C TRP A 137 -1.17 -8.02 12.02
N PHE A 138 -1.78 -9.14 12.43
CA PHE A 138 -2.25 -10.21 11.53
C PHE A 138 -3.74 -10.16 11.16
N LEU A 139 -4.51 -9.19 11.68
CA LEU A 139 -5.92 -9.01 11.35
C LEU A 139 -6.09 -8.04 10.17
N TRP A 140 -6.38 -8.58 8.99
CA TRP A 140 -6.37 -7.93 7.66
C TRP A 140 -7.44 -6.84 7.41
N MET A 141 -8.10 -6.28 8.43
CA MET A 141 -9.09 -5.22 8.23
C MET A 141 -8.47 -3.86 8.57
N PRO A 142 -8.23 -2.98 7.58
CA PRO A 142 -7.56 -1.71 7.80
C PRO A 142 -8.46 -0.66 8.47
N ARG A 143 -9.79 -0.85 8.46
CA ARG A 143 -10.77 0.10 9.02
C ARG A 143 -11.60 -0.54 10.11
N GLY A 144 -11.92 0.25 11.14
CA GLY A 144 -12.82 -0.14 12.21
C GLY A 144 -12.72 0.81 13.39
N GLY A 145 -13.25 0.36 14.52
CA GLY A 145 -13.11 1.09 15.75
C GLY A 145 -13.07 0.22 16.98
N GLU A 146 -12.61 0.82 18.07
CA GLU A 146 -12.46 0.22 19.38
C GLU A 146 -13.14 1.12 20.41
N ARG A 147 -13.77 0.50 21.42
CA ARG A 147 -14.28 1.22 22.57
C ARG A 147 -13.35 0.99 23.75
N GLN A 148 -12.81 2.07 24.29
CA GLN A 148 -11.88 2.03 25.42
C GLN A 148 -12.31 3.04 26.48
N ASP A 149 -12.90 2.57 27.56
CA ASP A 149 -13.18 3.42 28.73
C ASP A 149 -11.93 3.50 29.63
N VAL A 150 -11.66 4.68 30.17
CA VAL A 150 -10.43 4.97 30.92
C VAL A 150 -10.77 5.55 32.29
N ALA A 151 -10.20 4.96 33.34
CA ALA A 151 -10.32 5.45 34.71
C ALA A 151 -8.99 6.07 35.14
N LEU A 152 -8.96 7.38 35.35
CA LEU A 152 -7.79 8.12 35.82
C LEU A 152 -7.76 8.18 37.34
N SER A 153 -6.60 7.88 37.92
CA SER A 153 -6.36 8.03 39.35
C SER A 153 -5.88 9.46 39.66
N PRO A 154 -6.44 10.12 40.69
CA PRO A 154 -5.90 11.39 41.20
C PRO A 154 -4.43 11.26 41.62
N GLU A 155 -3.67 12.37 41.57
CA GLU A 155 -2.27 12.42 42.01
C GLU A 155 -2.08 12.15 43.51
#